data_AF-A0A195FD30-F1
#
_entry.id   AF-A0A195FD30-F1
#
_cell.length_a   1.000
_cell.length_b   1.000
_cell.length_c   1.000
_cell.angle_alpha   90.00
_cell.angle_beta   90.00
_cell.angle_gamma   90.00
#
_symmetry.space_group_name_H-M   'P 1'
#
loop_
_entity.id
_entity.type
_entity.pdbx_description
1 polymer ?
#
loop_
_entity_poly.entity_id
_entity_poly.type
_entity_poly.pdbx_seq_one_letter_code
_entity_poly.pdbx_strand_id
1 'polypeptide(L)'
;MPGSSSATLKRVTDKFTEYFASKKKTIFQRYQEQNELKNKAQKSSESCGRCGKERHTDWKRCPATKAACNKCRKISHWEKMCKTKKVRRVEEQEDSEDSDTSPIFLRMERESTQDSREFALRAFVKEFVK
;
A
#
# COMPACT_ATOMS: atom_id res chain seq x y z
N MET A 1 17.11 -1.69 53.59
CA MET A 1 17.92 -1.37 52.40
C MET A 1 17.31 -2.03 51.16
N PRO A 2 16.42 -1.38 50.39
CA PRO A 2 15.90 -1.95 49.14
C PRO A 2 16.51 -1.21 47.94
N GLY A 3 17.45 -1.82 47.21
CA GLY A 3 18.14 -1.11 46.11
C GLY A 3 18.74 -1.95 44.99
N SER A 4 18.52 -3.27 44.94
CA SER A 4 19.27 -4.14 44.00
C SER A 4 18.43 -4.76 42.86
N SER A 5 17.14 -5.02 43.07
CA SER A 5 16.29 -5.74 42.10
C SER A 5 15.75 -4.86 40.96
N SER A 6 15.52 -3.57 41.22
CA SER A 6 14.99 -2.64 40.20
C SER A 6 16.01 -2.30 39.12
N ALA A 7 17.29 -2.13 39.50
CA ALA A 7 18.37 -1.79 38.58
C ALA A 7 18.74 -2.94 37.63
N THR A 8 18.61 -4.19 38.09
CA THR A 8 18.88 -5.39 37.29
C THR A 8 17.76 -5.65 36.28
N LEU A 9 16.49 -5.50 36.68
CA LEU A 9 15.35 -5.60 35.78
C LEU A 9 15.40 -4.54 34.67
N LYS A 10 15.74 -3.29 35.01
CA LYS A 10 15.86 -2.20 34.04
C LYS A 10 16.94 -2.47 32.98
N ARG A 11 18.08 -3.06 33.36
CA ARG A 11 19.15 -3.42 32.42
C ARG A 11 18.73 -4.50 31.43
N VAL A 12 17.93 -5.47 31.86
CA VAL A 12 17.41 -6.54 30.99
C VAL A 12 16.40 -5.95 30.00
N THR A 13 15.49 -5.09 30.45
CA THR A 13 14.52 -4.42 29.57
C THR A 13 15.19 -3.46 28.60
N ASP A 14 16.25 -2.75 29.02
CA ASP A 14 16.99 -1.82 28.18
C ASP A 14 17.73 -2.60 27.06
N LYS A 15 18.37 -3.73 27.38
CA LYS A 15 18.98 -4.61 26.35
C LYS A 15 17.94 -5.20 25.39
N PHE A 16 16.78 -5.59 25.90
CA PHE A 16 15.70 -6.14 25.07
C PHE A 16 15.15 -5.06 24.13
N THR A 17 14.87 -3.86 24.64
CA THR A 17 14.32 -2.76 23.83
C THR A 17 15.31 -2.24 22.79
N GLU A 18 16.60 -2.14 23.10
CA GLU A 18 17.67 -1.78 22.14
C GLU A 18 17.75 -2.77 20.97
N TYR A 19 17.67 -4.08 21.27
CA TYR A 19 17.66 -5.13 20.25
C TYR A 19 16.50 -4.97 19.26
N PHE A 20 15.29 -4.64 19.75
CA PHE A 20 14.11 -4.47 18.90
C PHE A 20 13.97 -3.08 18.28
N ALA A 21 14.63 -2.05 18.83
CA ALA A 21 14.60 -0.68 18.29
C ALA A 21 15.28 -0.62 16.91
N SER A 22 16.42 -1.29 16.75
CA SER A 22 17.20 -1.30 15.50
C SER A 22 16.48 -1.96 14.31
N LYS A 23 15.50 -2.82 14.57
CA LYS A 23 14.81 -3.62 13.53
C LYS A 23 13.38 -3.17 13.22
N LYS A 24 12.85 -2.19 13.95
CA LYS A 24 11.48 -1.68 13.74
C LYS A 24 11.48 -0.53 12.74
N LYS A 25 11.84 -0.82 11.48
CA LYS A 25 11.41 0.07 10.39
C LYS A 25 9.89 0.09 10.39
N THR A 26 9.30 1.28 10.51
CA THR A 26 7.84 1.43 10.43
C THR A 26 7.37 0.96 9.05
N ILE A 27 6.10 0.55 8.97
CA ILE A 27 5.48 0.19 7.68
C ILE A 27 5.68 1.33 6.66
N PHE A 28 5.58 2.57 7.13
CA PHE A 28 5.82 3.77 6.35
C PHE A 28 7.26 3.88 5.82
N GLN A 29 8.27 3.62 6.65
CA GLN A 29 9.68 3.67 6.22
C GLN A 29 9.99 2.59 5.16
N ARG A 30 9.43 1.38 5.32
CA ARG A 30 9.55 0.32 4.31
C ARG A 30 8.89 0.71 2.98
N TYR A 31 7.74 1.38 3.04
CA TYR A 31 7.04 1.90 1.86
C TYR A 31 7.87 2.95 1.11
N GLN A 32 8.52 3.87 1.83
CA GLN A 32 9.41 4.87 1.24
C GLN A 32 10.59 4.23 0.52
N GLU A 33 11.32 3.32 1.19
CA GLU A 33 12.47 2.63 0.60
C GLU A 33 12.11 1.84 -0.66
N GLN A 34 10.97 1.13 -0.65
CA GLN A 34 10.50 0.41 -1.84
C GLN A 34 10.17 1.36 -3.00
N ASN A 35 9.59 2.53 -2.72
CA ASN A 35 9.31 3.52 -3.75
C ASN A 35 10.59 4.17 -4.29
N GLU A 36 11.60 4.41 -3.47
CA GLU A 36 12.90 4.91 -3.92
C GLU A 36 13.60 3.92 -4.86
N LEU A 37 13.59 2.62 -4.52
CA LEU A 37 14.14 1.57 -5.37
C LEU A 37 13.40 1.47 -6.71
N LYS A 38 12.05 1.55 -6.69
CA LYS A 38 11.23 1.59 -7.92
C LYS A 38 11.54 2.82 -8.77
N ASN A 39 11.62 4.00 -8.16
CA ASN A 39 11.95 5.24 -8.86
C ASN A 39 13.36 5.18 -9.47
N LYS A 40 14.34 4.60 -8.77
CA LYS A 40 15.70 4.41 -9.29
C LYS A 40 15.72 3.48 -10.50
N ALA A 41 14.99 2.36 -10.45
CA ALA A 41 14.84 1.44 -11.58
C ALA A 41 14.10 2.06 -12.79
N GLN A 42 13.13 2.94 -12.54
CA GLN A 42 12.43 3.65 -13.62
C GLN A 42 13.27 4.77 -14.24
N LYS A 43 14.22 5.37 -13.49
CA LYS A 43 15.07 6.45 -14.00
C LYS A 43 16.15 5.95 -14.97
N SER A 44 16.51 4.67 -14.91
CA SER A 44 17.46 4.02 -15.82
C SER A 44 16.83 3.51 -17.11
N SER A 45 15.49 3.56 -17.27
CA SER A 45 14.89 3.22 -18.56
C SER A 45 15.06 4.39 -19.53
N GLU A 46 16.09 4.33 -20.37
CA GLU A 46 16.34 5.28 -21.45
C GLU A 46 15.28 5.23 -22.56
N SER A 47 14.25 4.40 -22.40
CA SER A 47 13.13 4.24 -23.33
C SER A 47 11.91 5.07 -22.92
N CYS A 48 11.23 5.67 -23.90
CA CYS A 48 9.95 6.33 -23.74
C CYS A 48 8.86 5.35 -23.31
N GLY A 49 8.16 5.62 -22.20
CA GLY A 49 7.08 4.75 -21.69
C GLY A 49 5.80 4.68 -22.54
N ARG A 50 5.73 5.39 -23.68
CA ARG A 50 4.58 5.36 -24.61
C ARG A 50 4.86 4.53 -25.86
N CYS A 51 5.99 4.77 -26.51
CA CYS A 51 6.39 4.06 -27.73
C CYS A 51 7.52 3.04 -27.50
N GLY A 52 8.25 3.09 -26.40
CA GLY A 52 9.38 2.19 -26.14
C GLY A 52 10.62 2.43 -27.01
N LYS A 53 10.64 3.48 -27.85
CA LYS A 53 11.88 3.98 -28.48
C LYS A 53 12.70 4.80 -27.49
N GLU A 54 13.88 5.25 -27.90
CA GLU A 54 14.74 6.15 -27.13
C GLU A 54 13.97 7.34 -26.55
N ARG A 55 14.41 7.78 -25.37
CA ARG A 55 13.86 8.92 -24.64
C ARG A 55 13.98 10.18 -25.49
N HIS A 56 12.84 10.77 -25.78
CA HIS A 56 12.73 12.04 -26.47
C HIS A 56 12.00 13.04 -25.58
N THR A 57 12.43 14.29 -25.61
CA THR A 57 11.79 15.42 -24.94
C THR A 57 10.52 15.87 -25.65
N ASP A 58 10.49 15.72 -26.98
CA ASP A 58 9.38 16.14 -27.84
C ASP A 58 8.25 15.11 -27.89
N TRP A 59 7.28 15.20 -27.00
CA TRP A 59 6.11 14.31 -26.99
C TRP A 59 5.28 14.36 -28.28
N LYS A 60 5.31 15.48 -29.02
CA LYS A 60 4.65 15.62 -30.33
C LYS A 60 5.32 14.79 -31.42
N ARG A 61 6.62 14.53 -31.30
CA ARG A 61 7.39 13.66 -32.21
C ARG A 61 7.31 12.20 -31.82
N CYS A 62 6.70 11.88 -30.67
CA CYS A 62 6.46 10.50 -30.27
C CYS A 62 5.49 9.85 -31.27
N PRO A 63 5.90 8.77 -31.97
CA PRO A 63 5.03 8.12 -32.94
C PRO A 63 3.81 7.46 -32.29
N ALA A 64 3.88 7.17 -30.99
CA ALA A 64 2.75 6.59 -30.26
C ALA A 64 1.64 7.61 -29.94
N THR A 65 1.91 8.92 -30.03
CA THR A 65 0.90 9.96 -29.75
C THR A 65 -0.29 9.89 -30.71
N LYS A 66 -0.07 9.45 -31.96
CA LYS A 66 -1.12 9.29 -32.97
C LYS A 66 -1.52 7.83 -33.20
N ALA A 67 -0.84 6.87 -32.56
CA ALA A 67 -1.10 5.46 -32.74
C ALA A 67 -2.10 4.93 -31.69
N ALA A 68 -3.07 4.13 -32.15
CA ALA A 68 -3.95 3.39 -31.27
C ALA A 68 -3.27 2.10 -30.80
N CYS A 69 -3.40 1.78 -29.51
CA CYS A 69 -2.92 0.54 -28.95
C CYS A 69 -3.80 -0.63 -29.39
N ASN A 70 -3.25 -1.70 -29.98
CA ASN A 70 -4.05 -2.85 -30.41
C ASN A 70 -4.71 -3.61 -29.24
N LYS A 71 -4.13 -3.54 -28.02
CA LYS A 71 -4.66 -4.23 -26.83
C LYS A 71 -5.84 -3.51 -26.20
N CYS A 72 -5.74 -2.20 -25.97
CA CYS A 72 -6.76 -1.44 -25.24
C CYS A 72 -7.48 -0.39 -26.10
N ARG A 73 -7.13 -0.30 -27.38
CA ARG A 73 -7.69 0.62 -28.39
C ARG A 73 -7.58 2.12 -28.05
N LYS A 74 -6.81 2.48 -27.00
CA LYS A 74 -6.55 3.88 -26.64
C LYS A 74 -5.42 4.46 -27.49
N ILE A 75 -5.59 5.71 -27.92
CA ILE A 75 -4.57 6.49 -28.64
C ILE A 75 -3.62 7.10 -27.61
N SER A 76 -2.31 6.81 -27.69
CA SER A 76 -1.22 7.44 -26.91
C SER A 76 0.01 6.52 -26.77
N HIS A 77 -0.19 5.21 -26.81
CA HIS A 77 0.86 4.21 -26.57
C HIS A 77 0.76 3.02 -27.52
N TRP A 78 1.86 2.28 -27.65
CA TRP A 78 1.88 1.03 -28.41
C TRP A 78 1.54 -0.18 -27.55
N GLU A 79 1.16 -1.26 -28.23
CA GLU A 79 0.81 -2.55 -27.64
C GLU A 79 1.87 -3.12 -26.69
N LYS A 80 3.15 -2.90 -26.99
CA LYS A 80 4.28 -3.33 -26.15
C LYS A 80 4.33 -2.60 -24.81
N MET A 81 3.91 -1.33 -24.77
CA MET A 81 3.91 -0.48 -23.57
C MET A 81 2.54 -0.42 -22.87
N CYS A 82 1.61 -1.28 -23.28
CA CYS A 82 0.28 -1.33 -22.70
C CYS A 82 0.32 -1.93 -21.28
N LYS A 83 -0.13 -1.16 -20.30
CA LYS A 83 -0.23 -1.59 -18.89
C LYS A 83 -1.61 -2.18 -18.55
N THR A 84 -2.55 -2.16 -19.49
CA THR A 84 -3.89 -2.67 -19.29
C THR A 84 -3.85 -4.19 -19.22
N LYS A 85 -4.40 -4.76 -18.14
CA LYS A 85 -4.62 -6.21 -18.04
C LYS A 85 -5.77 -6.60 -18.97
N LYS A 86 -5.66 -7.73 -19.68
CA LYS A 86 -6.72 -8.23 -20.55
C LYS A 86 -7.95 -8.54 -19.69
N VAL A 87 -8.93 -7.67 -19.71
CA VAL A 87 -10.26 -7.98 -19.17
C VAL A 87 -10.94 -8.80 -20.25
N ARG A 88 -11.24 -10.08 -19.96
CA ARG A 88 -12.11 -10.87 -20.84
C ARG A 88 -13.45 -10.15 -20.84
N ARG A 89 -13.91 -9.75 -22.02
CA ARG A 89 -15.29 -9.28 -22.19
C ARG A 89 -16.18 -10.47 -21.89
N VAL A 90 -17.05 -10.36 -20.89
CA VAL A 90 -18.10 -11.34 -20.65
C VAL A 90 -19.10 -11.17 -21.79
N GLU A 91 -19.00 -12.00 -22.81
CA GLU A 91 -20.20 -12.41 -23.54
C GLU A 91 -20.88 -13.45 -22.64
N GLU A 92 -22.19 -13.35 -22.48
CA GLU A 92 -23.01 -14.19 -21.61
C GLU A 92 -22.75 -15.66 -21.95
N GLN A 93 -21.92 -16.30 -21.15
CA GLN A 93 -21.74 -17.74 -21.15
C GLN A 93 -22.01 -18.18 -19.71
N GLU A 94 -23.19 -18.77 -19.55
CA GLU A 94 -23.60 -19.47 -18.34
C GLU A 94 -22.62 -20.62 -18.10
N ASP A 95 -21.88 -20.60 -16.99
CA ASP A 95 -21.43 -21.80 -16.28
C ASP A 95 -20.83 -21.45 -14.89
N SER A 96 -21.55 -21.91 -13.87
CA SER A 96 -21.17 -22.42 -12.54
C SER A 96 -20.22 -21.64 -11.59
N GLU A 97 -20.84 -21.11 -10.53
CA GLU A 97 -20.59 -21.26 -9.08
C GLU A 97 -19.18 -21.08 -8.44
N ASP A 98 -19.13 -20.08 -7.55
CA ASP A 98 -18.67 -20.13 -6.14
C ASP A 98 -17.46 -19.26 -5.73
N SER A 99 -17.75 -18.13 -5.07
CA SER A 99 -17.33 -17.86 -3.68
C SER A 99 -17.82 -16.46 -3.24
N ASP A 100 -18.83 -16.46 -2.39
CA ASP A 100 -19.40 -15.28 -1.73
C ASP A 100 -18.36 -14.56 -0.86
N THR A 101 -17.74 -13.51 -1.38
CA THR A 101 -17.12 -12.48 -0.52
C THR A 101 -17.74 -11.14 -0.83
N SER A 102 -18.95 -10.95 -0.30
CA SER A 102 -19.65 -9.67 -0.29
C SER A 102 -18.77 -8.63 0.41
N PRO A 103 -18.41 -7.51 -0.25
CA PRO A 103 -17.58 -6.49 0.37
C PRO A 103 -18.30 -5.87 1.57
N ILE A 104 -17.66 -5.94 2.74
CA ILE A 104 -18.14 -5.30 3.97
C ILE A 104 -17.91 -3.79 3.84
N PHE A 105 -18.98 -3.03 3.66
CA PHE A 105 -18.92 -1.57 3.67
C PHE A 105 -19.05 -1.04 5.10
N LEU A 106 -17.92 -0.70 5.73
CA LEU A 106 -17.87 0.00 7.01
C LEU A 106 -18.27 1.47 6.82
N ARG A 107 -19.52 1.80 7.15
CA ARG A 107 -20.01 3.18 7.21
C ARG A 107 -19.64 3.80 8.55
N MET A 108 -18.73 4.78 8.53
CA MET A 108 -18.43 5.61 9.69
C MET A 108 -19.40 6.79 9.70
N GLU A 109 -20.33 6.80 10.64
CA GLU A 109 -21.18 7.96 10.89
C GLU A 109 -20.45 8.92 11.83
N ARG A 110 -20.31 10.17 11.39
CA ARG A 110 -19.85 11.26 12.25
C ARG A 110 -21.10 11.85 12.89
N GLU A 111 -21.41 11.45 14.12
CA GLU A 111 -22.35 12.21 14.94
C GLU A 111 -21.60 13.45 15.41
N SER A 112 -22.01 14.60 14.87
CA SER A 112 -21.43 15.90 15.20
C SER A 112 -21.82 16.29 16.61
N THR A 113 -21.04 15.86 17.61
CA THR A 113 -20.92 16.57 18.88
C THR A 113 -19.50 17.08 19.03
N GLN A 114 -19.45 18.39 19.21
CA GLN A 114 -18.26 19.21 19.18
C GLN A 114 -17.50 19.04 20.50
N ASP A 115 -16.68 18.00 20.65
CA ASP A 115 -15.53 18.09 21.55
C ASP A 115 -14.41 17.13 21.17
N SER A 116 -13.20 17.65 21.19
CA SER A 116 -12.01 16.97 20.72
C SER A 116 -11.35 16.21 21.87
N ARG A 117 -11.18 14.89 21.67
CA ARG A 117 -10.15 14.03 22.32
C ARG A 117 -10.44 13.50 23.74
N GLU A 118 -11.62 12.95 23.99
CA GLU A 118 -11.75 11.98 25.09
C GLU A 118 -12.67 10.84 24.70
N PHE A 119 -12.09 9.67 24.38
CA PHE A 119 -12.87 8.44 24.28
C PHE A 119 -12.65 7.65 25.57
N ALA A 120 -13.69 7.55 26.40
CA ALA A 120 -13.63 6.81 27.65
C ALA A 120 -14.02 5.34 27.39
N LEU A 121 -13.07 4.42 27.52
CA LEU A 121 -13.36 2.99 27.55
C LEU A 121 -13.72 2.60 28.99
N ARG A 122 -14.97 2.19 29.22
CA ARG A 122 -15.42 1.64 30.51
C ARG A 122 -15.37 0.12 30.45
N ALA A 123 -14.49 -0.48 31.24
CA ALA A 123 -14.43 -1.93 31.44
C ALA A 123 -14.98 -2.26 32.83
N PHE A 124 -15.90 -3.23 32.91
CA PHE A 124 -16.39 -3.76 34.18
C PHE A 124 -15.66 -5.07 34.49
N VAL A 125 -14.93 -5.10 35.60
CA VAL A 125 -14.32 -6.32 36.12
C VAL A 125 -15.35 -7.00 37.02
N LYS A 126 -15.77 -8.21 36.65
CA LYS A 126 -16.64 -9.03 37.50
C LYS A 126 -15.74 -9.72 38.54
N GLU A 127 -15.78 -9.25 39.77
CA GLU A 127 -15.08 -9.92 40.87
C GLU A 127 -15.73 -11.29 41.12
N PHE A 128 -14.92 -12.33 41.08
CA PHE A 128 -15.31 -13.65 41.57
C PHE A 128 -15.00 -13.67 43.07
N VAL A 129 -16.05 -13.64 43.88
CA VAL A 129 -15.96 -13.92 45.32
C VAL A 129 -15.53 -15.38 45.49
N LYS A 130 -14.55 -15.58 46.38
CA LYS A 130 -13.76 -16.80 46.58
C LYS A 130 -14.57 -17.98 47.10
#